data_AF-A0A2D4THI2-F1
#
_entry.id   AF-A0A2D4THI2-F1
#
_cell.length_a   1.000
_cell.length_b   1.000
_cell.length_c   1.000
_cell.angle_alpha   90.00
_cell.angle_beta   90.00
_cell.angle_gamma   90.00
#
_symmetry.space_group_name_H-M   'P 1'
#
loop_
_entity.id
_entity.type
_entity.pdbx_description
1 polymer ?
#
loop_
_entity_poly.entity_id
_entity_poly.type
_entity_poly.pdbx_seq_one_letter_code
_entity_poly.pdbx_strand_id
1 'polypeptide(L)'
;MSNQITSLIDENKEPGQRLLYAIRGSGMTQRKFAGLIGMSPNGLNSIVKGKKRLSRILALATEQITGVRAEWILNKDFPIDLDPIRKIDPWDRMVLEFYRPDDNNLFERVIAGIEQNTSPFRNSIDPEAAWSQEQNDRYQALIKEAKELLYFFNHLDADEGQGPFRYGLMILHGKFTKEELGNGEAAAYTDPRFMEKLERISVIRDELQDLINNPNPKGD
;
A
#
# COMPACT_ATOMS: atom_id res chain seq x y z
N MET A 1 21.51 0.34 -20.73
CA MET A 1 20.39 -0.43 -21.32
C MET A 1 19.00 0.17 -20.98
N SER A 2 18.88 1.45 -20.57
CA SER A 2 17.59 2.06 -20.20
C SER A 2 16.93 2.92 -21.30
N ASN A 3 17.64 3.29 -22.36
CA ASN A 3 17.12 4.27 -23.35
C ASN A 3 16.15 3.69 -24.41
N GLN A 4 16.05 2.36 -24.57
CA GLN A 4 15.14 1.74 -25.54
C GLN A 4 13.73 1.49 -24.99
N ILE A 5 13.60 1.24 -23.67
CA ILE A 5 12.31 0.93 -23.03
C ILE A 5 11.44 2.19 -22.97
N THR A 6 12.04 3.35 -22.73
CA THR A 6 11.36 4.66 -22.70
C THR A 6 10.81 5.08 -24.06
N SER A 7 11.42 4.66 -25.18
CA SER A 7 10.95 4.97 -26.54
C SER A 7 9.74 4.12 -27.00
N LEU A 8 9.42 3.05 -26.27
CA LEU A 8 8.28 2.17 -26.58
C LEU A 8 6.97 2.63 -25.92
N ILE A 9 7.02 3.63 -25.04
CA ILE A 9 5.84 4.32 -24.48
C ILE A 9 5.36 5.38 -25.50
N ASP A 10 5.28 4.98 -26.76
CA ASP A 10 4.77 5.82 -27.85
C ASP A 10 3.29 6.11 -27.57
N GLU A 11 2.94 7.39 -27.57
CA GLU A 11 1.82 7.97 -26.84
C GLU A 11 0.43 7.60 -27.39
N ASN A 12 0.31 6.78 -28.44
CA ASN A 12 -0.98 6.37 -29.03
C ASN A 12 -1.06 4.87 -29.40
N LYS A 13 -0.55 3.96 -28.55
CA LYS A 13 -0.76 2.52 -28.78
C LYS A 13 -2.20 2.12 -28.50
N GLU A 14 -2.95 1.75 -29.54
CA GLU A 14 -4.26 1.09 -29.46
C GLU A 14 -4.25 -0.09 -28.44
N PRO A 15 -5.41 -0.47 -27.85
CA PRO A 15 -5.47 -1.52 -26.83
C PRO A 15 -4.76 -2.83 -27.22
N GLY A 16 -4.82 -3.21 -28.51
CA GLY A 16 -4.13 -4.38 -29.04
C GLY A 16 -2.59 -4.30 -28.97
N GLN A 17 -2.02 -3.10 -29.11
CA GLN A 17 -0.58 -2.88 -28.98
C GLN A 17 -0.12 -2.83 -27.51
N ARG A 18 -0.96 -2.30 -26.61
CA ARG A 18 -0.72 -2.37 -25.16
C ARG A 18 -0.81 -3.81 -24.63
N LEU A 19 -1.74 -4.62 -25.17
CA LEU A 19 -1.78 -6.06 -24.94
C LEU A 19 -0.48 -6.74 -25.39
N LEU A 20 0.01 -6.40 -26.59
CA LEU A 20 1.28 -6.95 -27.09
C LEU A 20 2.47 -6.54 -26.23
N TYR A 21 2.49 -5.31 -25.73
CA TYR A 21 3.49 -4.82 -24.79
C TYR A 21 3.52 -5.69 -23.53
N ALA A 22 2.37 -5.92 -22.90
CA ALA A 22 2.27 -6.76 -21.70
C ALA A 22 2.80 -8.18 -21.93
N ILE A 23 2.38 -8.82 -23.03
CA ILE A 23 2.82 -10.17 -23.39
C ILE A 23 4.35 -10.22 -23.57
N ARG A 24 4.93 -9.26 -24.29
CA ARG A 24 6.38 -9.22 -24.54
C ARG A 24 7.17 -8.88 -23.28
N GLY A 25 6.66 -7.96 -22.45
CA GLY A 25 7.26 -7.58 -21.18
C GLY A 25 7.41 -8.77 -20.22
N SER A 26 6.47 -9.72 -20.26
CA SER A 26 6.54 -10.97 -19.50
C SER A 26 7.49 -12.04 -20.09
N GLY A 27 8.26 -11.72 -21.14
CA GLY A 27 9.17 -12.65 -21.80
C GLY A 27 8.48 -13.74 -22.63
N MET A 28 7.17 -13.62 -22.90
CA MET A 28 6.40 -14.61 -23.64
C MET A 28 6.18 -14.23 -25.10
N THR A 29 6.04 -15.25 -25.96
CA THR A 29 5.58 -15.06 -27.34
C THR A 29 4.06 -14.98 -27.38
N GLN A 30 3.49 -14.30 -28.39
CA GLN A 30 2.04 -14.27 -28.61
C GLN A 30 1.44 -15.67 -28.74
N ARG A 31 2.16 -16.61 -29.38
CA ARG A 31 1.71 -18.01 -29.53
C ARG A 31 1.60 -18.71 -28.18
N LYS A 32 2.62 -18.56 -27.32
CA LYS A 32 2.63 -19.13 -25.96
C LYS A 32 1.49 -18.55 -25.13
N PHE A 33 1.34 -17.23 -25.15
CA PHE A 33 0.26 -16.54 -24.45
C PHE A 33 -1.12 -16.99 -24.92
N ALA A 34 -1.35 -17.07 -26.24
CA ALA A 34 -2.62 -17.54 -26.81
C ALA A 34 -2.99 -18.94 -26.31
N GLY A 35 -2.00 -19.84 -26.23
CA GLY A 35 -2.18 -21.17 -25.65
C GLY A 35 -2.62 -21.15 -24.18
N LEU A 36 -2.04 -20.28 -23.36
CA LEU A 36 -2.38 -20.16 -21.93
C LEU A 36 -3.84 -19.70 -21.71
N ILE A 37 -4.35 -18.84 -22.58
CA ILE A 37 -5.72 -18.30 -22.47
C ILE A 37 -6.75 -19.06 -23.32
N GLY A 38 -6.36 -20.20 -23.92
CA GLY A 38 -7.26 -21.00 -24.75
C GLY A 38 -7.70 -20.32 -26.06
N MET A 39 -6.91 -19.39 -26.59
CA MET A 39 -7.20 -18.66 -27.83
C MET A 39 -6.31 -19.13 -28.99
N SER A 40 -6.83 -19.07 -30.23
CA SER A 40 -5.99 -19.29 -31.40
C SER A 40 -4.98 -18.14 -31.62
N PRO A 41 -3.73 -18.42 -32.03
CA PRO A 41 -2.74 -17.36 -32.31
C PRO A 41 -3.22 -16.34 -33.35
N ASN A 42 -3.99 -16.78 -34.35
CA ASN A 42 -4.57 -15.90 -35.37
C ASN A 42 -5.68 -15.00 -34.80
N GLY A 43 -6.47 -15.53 -33.87
CA GLY A 43 -7.47 -14.76 -33.14
C GLY A 43 -6.83 -13.64 -32.33
N LEU A 44 -5.79 -13.98 -31.56
CA LEU A 44 -5.03 -13.00 -30.77
C LEU A 44 -4.35 -11.95 -31.66
N ASN A 45 -3.71 -12.36 -32.75
CA ASN A 45 -3.05 -11.45 -33.69
C ASN A 45 -4.06 -10.47 -34.35
N SER A 46 -5.30 -10.89 -34.57
CA SER A 46 -6.36 -10.01 -35.09
C SER A 46 -6.73 -8.92 -34.09
N ILE A 47 -6.71 -9.21 -32.78
CA ILE A 47 -6.93 -8.24 -31.71
C ILE A 47 -5.74 -7.28 -31.60
N VAL A 48 -4.51 -7.81 -31.62
CA VAL A 48 -3.28 -7.01 -31.57
C VAL A 48 -3.21 -5.99 -32.71
N LYS A 49 -3.66 -6.39 -33.91
CA LYS A 49 -3.73 -5.51 -35.10
C LYS A 49 -4.96 -4.58 -35.13
N GLY A 50 -5.79 -4.55 -34.08
CA GLY A 50 -6.99 -3.71 -34.03
C GLY A 50 -8.14 -4.16 -34.91
N LYS A 51 -8.05 -5.32 -35.58
CA LYS A 51 -9.13 -5.87 -36.43
C LYS A 51 -10.31 -6.42 -35.62
N LYS A 52 -10.06 -6.78 -34.36
CA LYS A 52 -11.08 -7.20 -33.39
C LYS A 52 -10.91 -6.42 -32.10
N ARG A 53 -12.02 -6.07 -31.46
CA ARG A 53 -12.03 -5.36 -30.17
C ARG A 53 -11.38 -6.24 -29.08
N LEU A 54 -10.53 -5.62 -28.26
CA LEU A 54 -10.05 -6.23 -27.04
C LEU A 54 -11.18 -6.28 -26.00
N SER A 55 -11.52 -7.48 -25.51
CA SER A 55 -12.51 -7.64 -24.44
C SER A 55 -11.91 -7.37 -23.05
N ARG A 56 -12.74 -6.94 -22.10
CA ARG A 56 -12.33 -6.77 -20.69
C ARG A 56 -11.82 -8.07 -20.09
N ILE A 57 -12.45 -9.20 -20.41
CA ILE A 57 -12.04 -10.54 -19.94
C ILE A 57 -10.61 -10.85 -20.40
N LEU A 58 -10.27 -10.56 -21.66
CA LEU A 58 -8.91 -10.79 -22.16
C LEU A 58 -7.90 -9.85 -21.48
N ALA A 59 -8.25 -8.59 -21.26
CA ALA A 59 -7.39 -7.66 -20.52
C ALA A 59 -7.13 -8.13 -19.07
N LEU A 60 -8.16 -8.61 -18.37
CA LEU A 60 -8.02 -9.18 -17.02
C LEU A 60 -7.19 -10.47 -17.01
N ALA A 61 -7.35 -11.35 -17.99
CA ALA A 61 -6.52 -12.55 -18.13
C ALA A 61 -5.05 -12.16 -18.36
N THR A 62 -4.79 -11.15 -19.20
CA THR A 62 -3.45 -10.61 -19.40
C THR A 62 -2.88 -10.02 -18.11
N GLU A 63 -3.66 -9.27 -17.34
CA GLU A 63 -3.23 -8.74 -16.04
C GLU A 63 -2.80 -9.84 -15.08
N GLN A 64 -3.59 -10.91 -14.96
CA GLN A 64 -3.25 -12.02 -14.07
C GLN A 64 -1.97 -12.76 -14.48
N ILE A 65 -1.73 -12.89 -15.80
CA ILE A 65 -0.59 -13.65 -16.33
C ILE A 65 0.70 -12.81 -16.37
N THR A 66 0.58 -11.51 -16.67
CA THR A 66 1.74 -10.65 -16.97
C THR A 66 2.02 -9.60 -15.91
N GLY A 67 1.07 -9.34 -15.02
CA GLY A 67 1.14 -8.24 -14.06
C GLY A 67 0.84 -6.87 -14.65
N VAL A 68 0.53 -6.71 -15.95
CA VAL A 68 0.19 -5.39 -16.52
C VAL A 68 -1.31 -5.13 -16.39
N ARG A 69 -1.69 -3.97 -15.82
CA ARG A 69 -3.09 -3.65 -15.46
C ARG A 69 -4.03 -3.67 -16.66
N ALA A 70 -5.18 -4.30 -16.48
CA ALA A 70 -6.23 -4.39 -17.48
C ALA A 70 -6.75 -3.00 -17.89
N GLU A 71 -6.90 -2.09 -16.92
CA GLU A 71 -7.35 -0.71 -17.18
C GLU A 71 -6.30 0.09 -17.98
N TRP A 72 -5.01 -0.14 -17.76
CA TRP A 72 -3.97 0.43 -18.62
C TRP A 72 -4.06 -0.13 -20.04
N ILE A 73 -4.23 -1.45 -20.18
CA ILE A 73 -4.35 -2.09 -21.48
C ILE A 73 -5.58 -1.55 -22.24
N LEU A 74 -6.73 -1.39 -21.58
CA LEU A 74 -7.98 -0.95 -22.20
C LEU A 74 -8.02 0.54 -22.46
N ASN A 75 -7.66 1.36 -21.48
CA ASN A 75 -7.96 2.80 -21.46
C ASN A 75 -6.71 3.70 -21.33
N LYS A 76 -5.51 3.11 -21.14
CA LYS A 76 -4.26 3.83 -20.84
C LYS A 76 -4.25 4.47 -19.45
N ASP A 77 -5.08 3.97 -18.52
CA ASP A 77 -5.11 4.43 -17.14
C ASP A 77 -3.87 3.94 -16.38
N PHE A 78 -3.21 4.84 -15.65
CA PHE A 78 -2.05 4.49 -14.82
C PHE A 78 -2.47 3.96 -13.44
N PRO A 79 -1.59 3.21 -12.74
CA PRO A 79 -0.28 2.70 -13.16
C PRO A 79 -0.34 1.60 -14.23
N ILE A 80 0.79 1.38 -14.94
CA ILE A 80 0.95 0.32 -15.97
C ILE A 80 0.93 -1.05 -15.33
N ASP A 81 1.77 -1.23 -14.31
CA ASP A 81 1.93 -2.51 -13.64
C ASP A 81 0.99 -2.60 -12.44
N LEU A 82 0.49 -3.81 -12.24
CA LEU A 82 -0.17 -4.22 -11.03
C LEU A 82 0.94 -4.39 -10.00
N ASP A 83 0.87 -3.58 -8.94
CA ASP A 83 1.69 -3.80 -7.76
C ASP A 83 1.28 -5.12 -7.10
N PRO A 84 2.08 -6.21 -7.18
CA PRO A 84 1.71 -7.50 -6.64
C PRO A 84 1.48 -7.45 -5.14
N ILE A 85 2.10 -6.49 -4.44
CA ILE A 85 1.94 -6.31 -3.01
C ILE A 85 0.49 -5.96 -2.67
N ARG A 86 -0.25 -5.26 -3.55
CA ARG A 86 -1.64 -4.87 -3.30
C ARG A 86 -2.63 -6.04 -3.35
N LYS A 87 -2.20 -7.21 -3.86
CA LYS A 87 -3.00 -8.46 -3.77
C LYS A 87 -2.88 -9.12 -2.40
N ILE A 88 -1.89 -8.74 -1.61
CA ILE A 88 -1.64 -9.26 -0.26
C ILE A 88 -2.47 -8.43 0.72
N ASP A 89 -3.06 -9.10 1.70
CA ASP A 89 -3.81 -8.42 2.78
C ASP A 89 -2.92 -7.33 3.42
N PRO A 90 -3.46 -6.14 3.72
CA PRO A 90 -2.70 -5.07 4.36
C PRO A 90 -1.93 -5.51 5.62
N TRP A 91 -2.53 -6.38 6.45
CA TRP A 91 -1.86 -6.92 7.64
C TRP A 91 -0.63 -7.73 7.25
N ASP A 92 -0.79 -8.66 6.31
CA ASP A 92 0.31 -9.51 5.82
C ASP A 92 1.41 -8.66 5.17
N ARG A 93 1.06 -7.59 4.44
CA ARG A 93 2.05 -6.65 3.91
C ARG A 93 2.87 -5.99 5.02
N MET A 94 2.21 -5.56 6.10
CA MET A 94 2.88 -4.96 7.24
C MET A 94 3.79 -5.98 7.94
N VAL A 95 3.32 -7.21 8.14
CA VAL A 95 4.13 -8.30 8.71
C VAL A 95 5.35 -8.57 7.84
N LEU A 96 5.21 -8.64 6.52
CA LEU A 96 6.32 -8.86 5.59
C LEU A 96 7.33 -7.70 5.59
N GLU A 97 6.89 -6.45 5.73
CA GLU A 97 7.78 -5.29 5.85
C GLU A 97 8.69 -5.39 7.07
N PHE A 98 8.15 -5.87 8.19
CA PHE A 98 8.87 -5.95 9.46
C PHE A 98 9.41 -7.35 9.78
N TYR A 99 9.21 -8.33 8.92
CA TYR A 99 9.60 -9.72 9.16
C TYR A 99 11.10 -9.79 9.44
N ARG A 100 11.45 -10.30 10.63
CA ARG A 100 12.83 -10.59 11.02
C ARG A 100 12.86 -12.00 11.63
N PRO A 101 13.85 -12.84 11.27
CA PRO A 101 13.91 -14.22 11.76
C PRO A 101 13.90 -14.36 13.29
N ASP A 102 14.39 -13.35 14.01
CA ASP A 102 14.68 -13.42 15.45
C ASP A 102 13.85 -12.45 16.32
N ASP A 103 12.87 -11.74 15.74
CA ASP A 103 12.08 -10.72 16.45
C ASP A 103 10.67 -10.58 15.88
N ASN A 104 9.68 -10.98 16.69
CA ASN A 104 8.26 -11.03 16.30
C ASN A 104 7.45 -9.84 16.85
N ASN A 105 8.05 -8.85 17.50
CA ASN A 105 7.28 -7.76 18.13
C ASN A 105 6.96 -6.63 17.13
N LEU A 106 5.94 -6.86 16.31
CA LEU A 106 5.47 -5.90 15.30
C LEU A 106 5.04 -4.56 15.90
N PHE A 107 4.48 -4.57 17.11
CA PHE A 107 4.06 -3.35 17.81
C PHE A 107 5.26 -2.41 18.06
N GLU A 108 6.34 -2.93 18.66
CA GLU A 108 7.54 -2.13 18.92
C GLU A 108 8.18 -1.63 17.62
N ARG A 109 8.06 -2.38 16.52
CA ARG A 109 8.57 -1.96 15.21
C ARG A 109 7.79 -0.78 14.62
N VAL A 110 6.46 -0.79 14.74
CA VAL A 110 5.61 0.33 14.30
C VAL A 110 5.95 1.58 15.11
N ILE A 111 6.04 1.46 16.44
CA ILE A 111 6.42 2.57 17.32
C ILE A 111 7.83 3.07 17.01
N ALA A 112 8.81 2.19 16.87
CA ALA A 112 10.18 2.56 16.53
C ALA A 112 10.26 3.27 15.16
N GLY A 113 9.44 2.89 14.19
CA GLY A 113 9.34 3.60 12.90
C GLY A 113 8.86 5.05 13.07
N ILE A 114 7.85 5.27 13.91
CA ILE A 114 7.37 6.62 14.25
C ILE A 114 8.47 7.40 15.00
N GLU A 115 9.14 6.75 15.96
CA GLU A 115 10.23 7.37 16.72
C GLU A 115 11.40 7.76 15.81
N GLN A 116 11.74 6.93 14.83
CA GLN A 116 12.79 7.21 13.85
C GLN A 116 12.42 8.40 12.96
N ASN A 117 11.17 8.49 12.51
CA ASN A 117 10.70 9.61 11.68
C ASN A 117 10.64 10.93 12.45
N THR A 118 10.42 10.89 13.76
CA THR A 118 10.34 12.08 14.62
C THR A 118 11.67 12.45 15.28
N SER A 119 12.62 11.52 15.37
CA SER A 119 13.93 11.72 16.02
C SER A 119 14.69 12.96 15.50
N PRO A 120 14.72 13.25 14.18
CA PRO A 120 15.40 14.43 13.66
C PRO A 120 14.88 15.74 14.27
N PHE A 121 13.61 15.84 14.64
CA PHE A 121 13.02 17.06 15.22
C PHE A 121 13.13 17.08 16.75
N ARG A 122 12.94 15.93 17.40
CA ARG A 122 12.97 15.81 18.87
C ARG A 122 14.37 15.98 19.44
N ASN A 123 15.35 15.44 18.74
CA ASN A 123 16.75 15.39 19.18
C ASN A 123 17.65 16.35 18.39
N SER A 124 17.08 17.26 17.59
CA SER A 124 17.85 18.25 16.85
C SER A 124 18.64 19.16 17.79
N ILE A 125 19.90 19.41 17.43
CA ILE A 125 20.73 20.44 18.05
C ILE A 125 20.47 21.81 17.38
N ASP A 126 19.95 21.81 16.15
CA ASP A 126 19.57 23.01 15.41
C ASP A 126 18.20 23.52 15.89
N PRO A 127 18.11 24.71 16.52
CA PRO A 127 16.85 25.28 17.00
C PRO A 127 15.82 25.56 15.90
N GLU A 128 16.25 25.81 14.65
CA GLU A 128 15.36 26.05 13.50
C GLU A 128 14.76 24.74 12.95
N ALA A 129 15.31 23.59 13.33
CA ALA A 129 14.77 22.28 12.99
C ALA A 129 14.17 21.54 14.22
N ALA A 130 14.50 21.98 15.43
CA ALA A 130 14.05 21.36 16.67
C ALA A 130 12.59 21.71 16.98
N TRP A 131 11.80 20.70 17.35
CA TRP A 131 10.46 20.93 17.89
C TRP A 131 10.49 21.74 19.19
N SER A 132 9.49 22.61 19.37
CA SER A 132 9.23 23.30 20.63
C SER A 132 8.97 22.30 21.78
N GLN A 133 9.02 22.78 23.03
CA GLN A 133 8.68 21.94 24.18
C GLN A 133 7.23 21.44 24.10
N GLU A 134 6.30 22.32 23.69
CA GLU A 134 4.89 21.98 23.51
C GLU A 134 4.69 20.87 22.47
N GLN A 135 5.40 20.94 21.34
CA GLN A 135 5.34 19.90 20.31
C GLN A 135 5.90 18.56 20.81
N ASN A 136 6.98 18.58 21.58
CA ASN A 136 7.53 17.37 22.20
C ASN A 136 6.55 16.78 23.23
N ASP A 137 5.96 17.60 24.08
CA ASP A 137 4.98 17.15 25.08
C ASP A 137 3.73 16.59 24.40
N ARG A 138 3.26 17.23 23.31
CA ARG A 138 2.15 16.74 22.49
C ARG A 138 2.48 15.39 21.87
N TYR A 139 3.66 15.23 21.28
CA TYR A 139 4.12 13.95 20.74
C TYR A 139 4.11 12.85 21.81
N GLN A 140 4.66 13.11 23.00
CA GLN A 140 4.70 12.11 24.07
C GLN A 140 3.30 11.72 24.54
N ALA A 141 2.39 12.70 24.67
CA ALA A 141 1.00 12.44 25.02
C ALA A 141 0.30 11.56 23.97
N LEU A 142 0.48 11.87 22.69
CA LEU A 142 -0.11 11.11 21.57
C LEU A 142 0.41 9.66 21.52
N ILE A 143 1.73 9.46 21.65
CA ILE A 143 2.31 8.11 21.69
C ILE A 143 1.80 7.34 22.90
N LYS A 144 1.74 7.97 24.07
CA LYS A 144 1.22 7.33 25.29
C LYS A 144 -0.23 6.87 25.10
N GLU A 145 -1.08 7.74 24.59
CA GLU A 145 -2.49 7.43 24.33
C GLU A 145 -2.66 6.31 23.30
N ALA A 146 -1.89 6.36 22.20
CA ALA A 146 -1.90 5.30 21.18
C ALA A 146 -1.53 3.94 21.78
N LYS A 147 -0.49 3.90 22.64
CA LYS A 147 -0.08 2.68 23.34
C LYS A 147 -1.19 2.19 24.26
N GLU A 148 -1.81 3.06 25.06
CA GLU A 148 -2.90 2.69 25.96
C GLU A 148 -4.11 2.11 25.21
N LEU A 149 -4.49 2.70 24.08
CA LEU A 149 -5.58 2.19 23.23
C LEU A 149 -5.26 0.83 22.62
N LEU A 150 -4.03 0.61 22.16
CA LEU A 150 -3.62 -0.70 21.65
C LEU A 150 -3.49 -1.75 22.76
N TYR A 151 -2.96 -1.37 23.92
CA TYR A 151 -2.90 -2.25 25.08
C TYR A 151 -4.30 -2.69 25.51
N PHE A 152 -5.29 -1.80 25.46
CA PHE A 152 -6.69 -2.18 25.76
C PHE A 152 -7.14 -3.40 24.94
N PHE A 153 -6.87 -3.43 23.62
CA PHE A 153 -7.25 -4.59 22.79
C PHE A 153 -6.47 -5.85 23.12
N ASN A 154 -5.19 -5.72 23.51
CA ASN A 154 -4.35 -6.85 23.89
C ASN A 154 -4.77 -7.50 25.23
N HIS A 155 -5.62 -6.84 26.03
CA HIS A 155 -6.18 -7.38 27.28
C HIS A 155 -7.58 -7.99 27.10
N LEU A 156 -8.14 -7.95 25.89
CA LEU A 156 -9.37 -8.66 25.57
C LEU A 156 -9.06 -10.14 25.26
N ASP A 157 -10.11 -10.96 25.22
CA ASP A 157 -10.00 -12.33 24.74
C ASP A 157 -9.52 -12.34 23.27
N ALA A 158 -8.80 -13.39 22.87
CA ALA A 158 -8.10 -13.41 21.59
C ALA A 158 -9.02 -13.24 20.37
N ASP A 159 -10.24 -13.74 20.45
CA ASP A 159 -11.29 -13.62 19.43
C ASP A 159 -11.85 -12.20 19.32
N GLU A 160 -11.92 -11.45 20.42
CA GLU A 160 -12.37 -10.05 20.43
C GLU A 160 -11.24 -9.04 20.17
N GLY A 161 -10.04 -9.33 20.66
CA GLY A 161 -8.93 -8.38 20.73
C GLY A 161 -8.02 -8.36 19.50
N GLN A 162 -7.83 -9.49 18.81
CA GLN A 162 -6.83 -9.56 17.73
C GLN A 162 -7.20 -8.71 16.52
N GLY A 163 -8.46 -8.73 16.07
CA GLY A 163 -8.94 -7.90 14.96
C GLY A 163 -8.67 -6.41 15.18
N PRO A 164 -9.23 -5.78 16.22
CA PRO A 164 -9.04 -4.35 16.48
C PRO A 164 -7.58 -4.00 16.81
N PHE A 165 -6.81 -4.89 17.47
CA PHE A 165 -5.38 -4.65 17.69
C PHE A 165 -4.61 -4.54 16.37
N ARG A 166 -4.82 -5.49 15.44
CA ARG A 166 -4.19 -5.49 14.12
C ARG A 166 -4.60 -4.26 13.31
N TYR A 167 -5.89 -3.92 13.32
CA TYR A 167 -6.43 -2.74 12.65
C TYR A 167 -5.77 -1.47 13.19
N GLY A 168 -5.74 -1.30 14.51
CA GLY A 168 -5.14 -0.13 15.16
C GLY A 168 -3.65 0.02 14.83
N LEU A 169 -2.90 -1.07 14.79
CA LEU A 169 -1.50 -1.05 14.37
C LEU A 169 -1.32 -0.62 12.91
N MET A 170 -2.17 -1.11 12.01
CA MET A 170 -2.14 -0.72 10.60
C MET A 170 -2.48 0.76 10.41
N ILE A 171 -3.42 1.31 11.18
CA ILE A 171 -3.69 2.76 11.22
C ILE A 171 -2.41 3.51 11.63
N LEU A 172 -1.77 3.12 12.74
CA LEU A 172 -0.58 3.81 13.25
C LEU A 172 0.62 3.72 12.31
N HIS A 173 0.77 2.61 11.59
CA HIS A 173 1.79 2.48 10.53
C HIS A 173 1.61 3.54 9.43
N GLY A 174 0.35 3.85 9.06
CA GLY A 174 0.00 5.00 8.24
C GLY A 174 0.37 4.88 6.74
N LYS A 175 0.69 3.68 6.24
CA LYS A 175 0.91 3.46 4.79
C LYS A 175 -0.32 3.00 4.03
N PHE A 176 -1.40 2.66 4.73
CA PHE A 176 -2.61 2.11 4.13
C PHE A 176 -3.68 3.18 3.97
N THR A 177 -4.34 3.17 2.82
CA THR A 177 -5.51 4.02 2.57
C THR A 177 -6.72 3.56 3.41
N LYS A 178 -7.71 4.44 3.61
CA LYS A 178 -8.97 4.06 4.29
C LYS A 178 -9.68 2.88 3.61
N GLU A 179 -9.62 2.82 2.28
CA GLU A 179 -10.20 1.71 1.52
C GLU A 179 -9.44 0.40 1.77
N GLU A 180 -8.10 0.43 1.79
CA GLU A 180 -7.31 -0.76 2.11
C GLU A 180 -7.56 -1.22 3.55
N LEU A 181 -7.61 -0.30 4.51
CA LEU A 181 -7.91 -0.62 5.91
C LEU A 181 -9.29 -1.28 6.05
N GLY A 182 -10.33 -0.72 5.41
CA GLY A 182 -11.71 -1.23 5.50
C GLY A 182 -11.96 -2.55 4.77
N ASN A 183 -11.15 -2.87 3.76
CA ASN A 183 -11.26 -4.12 3.00
C ASN A 183 -10.36 -5.25 3.52
N GLY A 184 -9.50 -4.98 4.51
CA GLY A 184 -8.57 -5.95 5.08
C GLY A 184 -9.22 -6.93 6.05
N GLU A 185 -8.58 -8.08 6.26
CA GLU A 185 -9.03 -9.12 7.19
C GLU A 185 -9.22 -8.60 8.62
N ALA A 186 -8.31 -7.73 9.08
CA ALA A 186 -8.41 -7.10 10.40
C ALA A 186 -9.71 -6.31 10.59
N ALA A 187 -10.25 -5.70 9.53
CA ALA A 187 -11.55 -5.01 9.56
C ALA A 187 -12.71 -5.97 9.76
N ALA A 188 -12.68 -7.10 9.06
CA ALA A 188 -13.73 -8.11 9.13
C ALA A 188 -13.87 -8.72 10.53
N TYR A 189 -12.77 -8.81 11.28
CA TYR A 189 -12.72 -9.31 12.65
C TYR A 189 -12.81 -8.21 13.72
N THR A 190 -13.08 -6.97 13.32
CA THR A 190 -13.26 -5.87 14.27
C THR A 190 -14.73 -5.67 14.57
N ASP A 191 -15.11 -5.87 15.83
CA ASP A 191 -16.47 -5.54 16.29
C ASP A 191 -16.71 -4.02 16.20
N PRO A 192 -17.84 -3.56 15.61
CA PRO A 192 -18.21 -2.15 15.53
C PRO A 192 -18.11 -1.36 16.84
N ARG A 193 -18.29 -2.02 18.00
CA ARG A 193 -18.15 -1.38 19.32
C ARG A 193 -16.75 -0.80 19.59
N PHE A 194 -15.73 -1.24 18.87
CA PHE A 194 -14.36 -0.77 19.01
C PHE A 194 -14.00 0.37 18.05
N MET A 195 -14.90 0.72 17.12
CA MET A 195 -14.62 1.71 16.08
C MET A 195 -14.33 3.10 16.66
N GLU A 196 -14.96 3.52 17.76
CA GLU A 196 -14.64 4.79 18.43
C GLU A 196 -13.16 4.87 18.84
N LYS A 197 -12.62 3.77 19.41
CA LYS A 197 -11.21 3.71 19.81
C LYS A 197 -10.28 3.70 18.59
N LEU A 198 -10.66 3.00 17.53
CA LEU A 198 -9.89 2.94 16.28
C LEU A 198 -9.91 4.30 15.55
N GLU A 199 -11.04 5.01 15.56
CA GLU A 199 -11.15 6.38 15.08
C GLU A 199 -10.24 7.30 15.87
N ARG A 200 -10.17 7.16 17.20
CA ARG A 200 -9.20 7.93 18.00
C ARG A 200 -7.75 7.62 17.60
N ILE A 201 -7.41 6.36 17.33
CA ILE A 201 -6.09 6.00 16.81
C ILE A 201 -5.82 6.66 15.44
N SER A 202 -6.83 6.75 14.57
CA SER A 202 -6.70 7.47 13.28
C SER A 202 -6.42 8.95 13.49
N VAL A 203 -7.16 9.60 14.39
CA VAL A 203 -6.93 11.01 14.73
C VAL A 203 -5.53 11.21 15.30
N ILE A 204 -5.08 10.33 16.22
CA ILE A 204 -3.71 10.38 16.75
C ILE A 204 -2.68 10.28 15.61
N ARG A 205 -2.89 9.39 14.64
CA ARG A 205 -1.97 9.23 13.51
C ARG A 205 -1.88 10.49 12.65
N ASP A 206 -3.02 11.12 12.39
CA ASP A 206 -3.11 12.37 11.63
C ASP A 206 -2.40 13.50 12.39
N GLU A 207 -2.64 13.63 13.69
CA GLU A 207 -1.95 14.62 14.53
C GLU A 207 -0.42 14.39 14.58
N LEU A 208 0.04 13.14 14.68
CA LEU A 208 1.46 12.80 14.60
C LEU A 208 2.06 13.18 13.24
N GLN A 209 1.30 13.01 12.16
CA GLN A 209 1.73 13.39 10.81
C GLN A 209 1.82 14.91 10.68
N ASP A 210 0.88 15.65 11.26
CA ASP A 210 0.87 17.11 11.26
C ASP A 210 2.06 17.68 12.04
N LEU A 211 2.44 17.09 13.17
CA LEU A 211 3.66 17.48 13.91
C LEU A 211 4.93 17.30 13.06
N ILE A 212 5.00 16.24 12.25
CA ILE A 212 6.13 15.98 11.35
C ILE A 212 6.16 16.96 10.18
N ASN A 213 4.99 17.26 9.61
CA ASN A 213 4.87 18.09 8.41
C ASN A 213 4.96 19.60 8.70
N ASN A 214 4.54 20.02 9.89
CA ASN A 214 4.49 21.42 10.32
C ASN A 214 5.35 21.63 11.60
N PRO A 215 6.68 21.47 11.51
CA PRO A 215 7.54 21.72 12.66
C PRO A 215 7.48 23.21 13.05
N ASN A 216 7.25 23.51 14.33
CA ASN A 216 7.34 24.86 14.85
C ASN A 216 8.69 24.98 15.58
N PRO A 217 9.67 25.66 14.99
CA PRO A 217 11.02 25.68 15.53
C PRO A 217 11.06 26.31 16.93
N LYS A 218 12.03 25.89 17.75
CA LYS A 218 12.30 26.49 19.08
C LYS A 218 12.66 27.99 19.02
N GLY A 219 12.82 28.57 17.84
CA GLY A 219 13.25 29.95 17.61
C GLY A 219 12.15 31.01 17.59
N ASP A 220 10.87 30.62 17.60
CA ASP A 220 9.70 31.53 17.63
C ASP A 220 9.13 31.75 19.04
#